data_AF-A0A1F3ZG20-F1
#
_entry.id   AF-A0A1F3ZG20-F1
#
_cell.length_a   1.000
_cell.length_b   1.000
_cell.length_c   1.000
_cell.angle_alpha   90.00
_cell.angle_beta   90.00
_cell.angle_gamma   90.00
#
_symmetry.space_group_name_H-M   'P 1'
#
loop_
_entity.id
_entity.type
_entity.pdbx_description
1 polymer ?
#
loop_
_entity_poly.entity_id
_entity_poly.type
_entity_poly.pdbx_seq_one_letter_code
_entity_poly.pdbx_strand_id
1 'polypeptide(L)' 'MTVQSAPPTAESAPVVEKVDLHQVLQSSGLQLVETRFKAEIVPEPAFVPAKRERRPPPASLNEPLAQVETAKSSSAAPPN' A
#
# COMPACT_ATOMS: atom_id res chain seq x y z
N MET A 1 -20.23 25.78 29.85
CA MET A 1 -19.73 25.70 28.46
C MET A 1 -20.06 24.31 27.93
N THR A 2 -21.05 24.20 27.05
CA THR A 2 -21.44 22.92 26.42
C THR A 2 -21.12 23.03 24.94
N VAL A 3 -20.15 22.25 24.48
CA VAL A 3 -19.81 22.14 23.05
C VAL A 3 -20.76 21.13 22.42
N GLN A 4 -21.64 21.65 21.55
CA GLN A 4 -22.54 20.84 20.74
C GLN A 4 -21.74 20.32 19.54
N SER A 5 -21.47 19.01 19.54
CA SER A 5 -20.85 18.33 18.39
C SER A 5 -21.90 18.15 17.30
N ALA A 6 -21.67 18.75 16.13
CA ALA A 6 -22.51 18.57 14.95
C ALA A 6 -22.34 17.14 14.39
N PRO A 7 -23.40 16.52 13.81
CA PRO A 7 -23.25 15.23 13.14
C PRO A 7 -22.36 15.40 11.89
N PRO A 8 -21.56 14.38 11.52
CA PRO A 8 -20.82 14.41 10.27
C PRO A 8 -21.81 14.45 9.11
N THR A 9 -21.66 15.45 8.24
CA THR A 9 -22.30 15.51 6.93
C THR A 9 -22.12 14.16 6.25
N ALA A 10 -23.21 13.46 5.98
CA ALA A 10 -23.19 12.27 5.16
C ALA A 10 -22.63 12.66 3.80
N GLU A 11 -21.39 12.28 3.53
CA GLU A 11 -20.80 12.33 2.21
C GLU A 11 -21.72 11.51 1.31
N SER A 12 -22.42 12.19 0.41
CA SER A 12 -23.36 11.56 -0.52
C SER A 12 -22.58 10.51 -1.29
N ALA A 13 -22.83 9.24 -1.00
CA ALA A 13 -22.35 8.16 -1.86
C ALA A 13 -22.75 8.52 -3.30
N PRO A 14 -21.85 8.37 -4.29
CA PRO A 14 -22.20 8.67 -5.67
C PRO A 14 -23.42 7.82 -6.01
N VAL A 15 -24.52 8.50 -6.36
CA VAL A 15 -25.67 7.84 -6.95
C VAL A 15 -25.15 7.19 -8.21
N VAL A 16 -25.03 5.86 -8.19
CA VAL A 16 -24.66 5.11 -9.39
C VAL A 16 -25.86 5.20 -10.32
N GLU A 17 -25.91 6.26 -11.12
CA GLU A 17 -26.84 6.35 -12.23
C GLU A 17 -26.62 5.12 -13.09
N LYS A 18 -27.70 4.40 -13.38
CA LYS A 18 -27.65 3.24 -14.27
C LYS A 18 -27.37 3.75 -15.67
N VAL A 19 -26.10 3.86 -16.01
CA VAL A 19 -25.64 4.25 -17.34
C VAL A 19 -25.94 3.11 -18.30
N ASP A 20 -26.64 3.42 -19.40
CA ASP A 20 -26.78 2.49 -20.50
C ASP A 20 -25.46 2.42 -21.29
N LEU A 21 -24.67 1.38 -20.99
CA LEU A 21 -23.39 1.13 -21.65
C LEU A 21 -23.54 1.04 -23.17
N HIS A 22 -24.66 0.52 -23.70
CA HIS A 22 -24.84 0.40 -25.15
C HIS A 22 -24.95 1.78 -25.81
N GLN A 23 -25.71 2.69 -25.21
CA GLN A 23 -25.86 4.06 -25.72
C GLN A 23 -24.54 4.82 -25.72
N VAL A 24 -23.75 4.70 -24.64
CA VAL A 24 -22.45 5.38 -24.52
C VAL A 24 -21.46 4.86 -25.55
N LEU A 25 -21.38 3.53 -25.71
CA LEU A 25 -20.49 2.90 -26.70
C LEU A 25 -20.85 3.36 -28.11
N GLN A 26 -22.14 3.35 -28.48
CA GLN A 26 -22.61 3.82 -29.78
C GLN A 26 -22.28 5.29 -30.02
N SER A 27 -22.51 6.17 -29.03
CA SER A 27 -22.19 7.60 -29.15
C SER A 27 -20.69 7.87 -29.34
N SER A 28 -19.85 6.94 -28.87
CA SER A 28 -18.39 7.00 -28.99
C SER A 28 -17.86 6.29 -30.25
N GLY A 29 -18.74 5.75 -31.10
CA GLY A 29 -18.37 4.95 -32.27
C GLY A 29 -17.75 3.58 -31.92
N LEU A 30 -17.96 3.09 -30.69
CA LEU A 30 -17.45 1.81 -30.20
C LEU A 30 -18.54 0.75 -30.24
N GLN A 31 -18.14 -0.52 -30.42
CA GLN A 31 -19.02 -1.67 -30.38
C GLN A 31 -18.51 -2.71 -29.37
N LEU A 32 -19.42 -3.26 -28.57
CA LEU A 32 -19.09 -4.38 -27.68
C LEU A 32 -18.91 -5.65 -28.52
N VAL A 33 -17.73 -6.25 -28.44
CA VAL A 33 -17.42 -7.53 -29.10
C VAL A 33 -17.30 -8.61 -28.05
N GLU A 34 -18.24 -9.55 -28.05
CA GLU A 34 -18.14 -10.75 -27.22
C GLU A 34 -17.09 -11.69 -27.82
N THR A 35 -15.99 -11.86 -27.10
CA THR A 35 -15.00 -12.87 -27.46
C THR A 35 -15.43 -14.21 -26.87
N ARG A 36 -15.23 -15.30 -27.61
CA ARG A 36 -15.57 -16.67 -27.14
C ARG A 36 -14.75 -17.13 -25.92
N PHE A 37 -13.79 -16.31 -25.48
CA PHE A 37 -12.99 -16.57 -24.30
C PHE A 37 -13.73 -16.06 -23.08
N LYS A 38 -14.55 -16.93 -22.50
CA LYS A 38 -15.10 -16.68 -21.16
C LYS A 38 -13.94 -16.85 -20.18
N ALA A 39 -13.26 -15.75 -19.87
CA ALA A 39 -12.30 -15.73 -18.78
C ALA A 39 -13.07 -16.05 -17.50
N GLU A 40 -12.97 -17.30 -17.05
CA GLU A 40 -13.41 -17.65 -15.72
C GLU A 40 -12.48 -16.90 -14.77
N ILE A 41 -13.01 -15.87 -14.11
CA ILE A 41 -12.30 -15.17 -13.04
C ILE A 41 -12.26 -16.17 -11.88
N VAL A 42 -11.32 -17.11 -11.95
CA VAL A 42 -11.03 -18.00 -10.84
C VAL A 42 -10.53 -17.09 -9.72
N PRO A 43 -11.23 -16.98 -8.58
CA PRO A 43 -10.78 -16.13 -7.50
C PRO A 43 -9.40 -16.62 -7.08
N GLU A 44 -8.39 -15.75 -7.19
CA GLU A 44 -7.04 -16.08 -6.76
C GLU A 44 -7.07 -16.44 -5.27
N PRO A 45 -6.42 -17.54 -4.86
CA PRO A 45 -6.36 -17.88 -3.45
C PRO A 45 -5.67 -16.74 -2.68
N ALA A 46 -6.22 -16.39 -1.52
CA ALA A 46 -5.64 -15.35 -0.68
C ALA A 46 -4.20 -15.72 -0.31
N PHE A 47 -3.27 -14.81 -0.60
CA PHE A 47 -1.88 -14.97 -0.18
C PHE A 47 -1.78 -14.89 1.34
N VAL A 48 -1.37 -15.99 1.98
CA VAL A 48 -1.10 -16.04 3.43
C VAL A 48 0.41 -16.13 3.62
N PRO A 49 1.08 -15.04 4.05
CA PRO A 49 2.51 -15.10 4.37
C PRO A 49 2.77 -16.16 5.42
N ALA A 50 3.77 -17.02 5.19
CA ALA A 50 4.17 -18.03 6.16
C ALA A 50 4.65 -17.35 7.45
N LYS A 51 4.07 -17.74 8.59
CA LYS A 51 4.54 -17.28 9.91
C LYS A 51 5.90 -17.92 10.19
N ARG A 52 6.95 -17.10 10.24
CA ARG A 52 8.27 -17.53 10.71
C ARG A 52 8.36 -17.29 12.22
N GLU A 53 8.92 -18.24 12.95
CA GLU A 53 9.24 -18.03 14.36
C GLU A 53 10.21 -16.86 14.51
N ARG A 54 9.91 -15.97 15.46
CA ARG A 54 10.80 -14.85 15.77
C ARG A 54 12.05 -15.42 16.43
N ARG A 55 13.22 -15.01 15.96
CA ARG A 55 14.47 -15.30 16.67
C ARG A 55 14.42 -14.65 18.05
N PRO A 56 14.99 -15.30 19.08
CA PRO A 56 15.14 -14.66 20.38
C PRO A 56 15.95 -13.36 20.23
N PRO A 57 15.69 -12.35 21.06
CA PRO A 57 16.50 -11.14 21.08
C PRO A 57 17.96 -11.48 21.44
N PRO A 58 18.94 -10.69 20.96
CA PRO A 58 20.32 -10.85 21.37
C PRO A 58 20.46 -10.64 22.88
N ALA A 59 21.38 -11.37 23.52
CA ALA A 59 21.62 -11.25 24.97
C ALA A 59 22.05 -9.84 25.38
N SER A 60 22.76 -9.12 24.50
CA SER A 60 23.21 -7.75 24.71
C SER A 60 22.12 -6.69 24.57
N LEU A 61 20.84 -7.06 24.38
CA LEU A 61 19.76 -6.10 24.19
C LEU A 61 19.56 -5.16 25.41
N ASN A 62 19.94 -5.61 26.60
CA ASN A 62 19.88 -4.82 27.83
C ASN A 62 21.22 -4.17 28.21
N GLU A 63 22.27 -4.38 27.41
CA GLU A 63 23.58 -3.77 27.64
C GLU A 63 23.59 -2.36 27.05
N PRO A 64 24.24 -1.39 27.73
CA PRO A 64 24.41 -0.06 27.17
C PRO A 64 25.21 -0.13 25.87
N LEU A 65 24.81 0.65 24.87
CA LEU A 65 25.54 0.74 23.61
C LEU A 65 26.93 1.33 23.85
N ALA A 66 27.97 0.63 23.40
CA ALA A 66 29.32 1.16 23.40
C ALA A 66 29.45 2.27 22.35
N GLN A 67 29.68 3.50 22.79
CA GLN A 67 30.09 4.59 21.90
C GLN A 67 31.57 4.44 21.58
N VAL A 68 31.87 4.05 20.34
CA VAL A 68 33.25 4.04 19.84
C VAL A 68 33.50 5.36 19.13
N GLU A 69 34.46 6.13 19.62
CA GLU A 69 34.96 7.29 18.89
C GLU A 69 35.69 6.80 17.63
N THR A 70 35.05 6.92 16.47
CA THR A 70 35.75 6.71 15.21
C THR A 70 36.67 7.91 15.00
N ALA A 71 37.97 7.71 15.11
CA ALA A 71 38.95 8.71 14.72
C ALA A 71 38.63 9.14 13.27
N LYS A 72 38.23 10.40 13.10
CA LYS A 72 38.13 11.00 11.78
C LYS A 72 39.57 11.08 11.27
N SER A 73 39.99 10.10 10.48
CA SER A 73 41.32 10.09 9.89
C SER A 73 41.54 11.42 9.19
N SER A 74 42.36 12.27 9.80
CA SER A 74 42.89 13.45 9.12
C SER A 74 43.74 12.91 7.98
N SER A 75 43.27 13.14 6.75
CA SER A 75 44.05 13.27 5.53
C SER A 75 45.49 12.76 5.65
N ALA A 76 45.70 11.48 5.29
CA ALA A 76 47.02 10.99 4.96
C ALA A 76 47.42 11.63 3.62
N ALA A 77 48.07 12.80 3.68
CA ALA A 77 48.87 13.28 2.57
C ALA A 77 50.08 12.33 2.41
N PRO A 78 50.40 11.85 1.19
CA PRO A 78 51.56 10.99 1.01
C PRO A 78 52.85 11.79 1.26
N PRO A 79 53.89 11.17 1.86
CA PRO A 79 55.18 11.82 2.02
C PRO A 79 55.87 11.99 0.65
N ASN A 80 56.51 13.15 0.49
CA ASN A 80 57.36 13.52 -0.66
C ASN A 80 58.67 12.75 -0.64
#